data_AF-A0A6V7W1C1-F1
#
_entry.id   AF-A0A6V7W1C1-F1
#
_cell.length_a   1.000
_cell.length_b   1.000
_cell.length_c   1.000
_cell.angle_alpha   90.00
_cell.angle_beta   90.00
_cell.angle_gamma   90.00
#
_symmetry.space_group_name_H-M   'P 1'
#
loop_
_entity.id
_entity.type
_entity.pdbx_description
1 polymer ?
#
loop_
_entity_poly.entity_id
_entity_poly.type
_entity_poly.pdbx_seq_one_letter_code
_entity_poly.pdbx_strand_id
1 'polypeptide(L)'
;MALKNWAKAHCVYNNQFGFLDGTSISVMLTKVFLLYPEANVIELIERFFIIFSTWNWQVPLRIKNKQNKEVKQEKNITIYTTTHPEHSITSKITKTNQQIILNALLFGLQDVVKFISTQTKKGYQKKNKNELDYLRKKAEGSEFVKIYKHFIVFSCITEELDGQVNFCGFWRIWIK
;
A
#
# COMPACT_ATOMS: atom_id res chain seq x y z
N MET A 1 3.45 -4.72 10.23
CA MET A 1 4.84 -4.37 9.84
C MET A 1 5.21 -4.89 8.44
N ALA A 2 4.89 -6.14 8.10
CA ALA A 2 5.23 -6.73 6.80
C ALA A 2 4.66 -5.97 5.58
N LEU A 3 3.34 -5.69 5.54
CA LEU A 3 2.71 -4.94 4.44
C LEU A 3 3.24 -3.50 4.29
N LYS A 4 3.60 -2.85 5.41
CA LYS A 4 4.26 -1.54 5.40
C LYS A 4 5.62 -1.60 4.71
N ASN A 5 6.42 -2.62 5.02
CA ASN A 5 7.73 -2.81 4.42
C ASN A 5 7.62 -3.19 2.94
N TRP A 6 6.67 -4.06 2.60
CA TRP A 6 6.31 -4.36 1.21
C TRP A 6 5.97 -3.07 0.44
N ALA A 7 5.10 -2.21 0.97
CA ALA A 7 4.70 -0.98 0.30
C ALA A 7 5.89 -0.02 0.07
N LYS A 8 6.82 0.05 1.03
CA LYS A 8 8.07 0.83 0.87
C LYS A 8 8.95 0.28 -0.26
N ALA A 9 9.14 -1.04 -0.29
CA ALA A 9 9.98 -1.68 -1.30
C ALA A 9 9.40 -1.62 -2.71
N HIS A 10 8.08 -1.47 -2.83
CA HIS A 10 7.40 -1.31 -4.11
C HIS A 10 7.14 0.17 -4.46
N CYS A 11 7.74 1.10 -3.73
CA CYS A 11 7.61 2.55 -3.95
C CYS A 11 6.16 3.09 -3.93
N VAL A 12 5.27 2.41 -3.19
CA VAL A 12 3.85 2.80 -3.02
C VAL A 12 3.53 3.23 -1.58
N TYR A 13 4.56 3.66 -0.85
CA TYR A 13 4.45 4.17 0.52
C TYR A 13 5.00 5.59 0.62
N ASN A 14 4.13 6.60 0.57
CA ASN A 14 4.36 8.00 0.98
C ASN A 14 3.11 8.86 0.69
N ASN A 15 2.33 9.22 1.71
CA ASN A 15 1.14 10.07 1.52
C ASN A 15 1.48 11.48 0.98
N GLN A 16 2.67 12.02 1.28
CA GLN A 16 3.06 13.33 0.75
C GLN A 16 3.12 13.33 -0.78
N PHE A 17 3.61 12.24 -1.39
CA PHE A 17 3.66 12.05 -2.83
C PHE A 17 2.41 11.37 -3.40
N GLY A 18 1.31 11.30 -2.65
CA GLY A 18 0.06 10.74 -3.13
C GLY A 18 0.06 9.22 -3.26
N PHE A 19 0.74 8.52 -2.36
CA PHE A 19 0.71 7.07 -2.21
C PHE A 19 0.10 6.65 -0.86
N LEU A 20 0.05 5.35 -0.57
CA LEU A 20 -0.45 4.82 0.69
C LEU A 20 0.46 5.22 1.87
N ASP A 21 -0.09 5.19 3.08
CA ASP A 21 0.65 5.36 4.33
C ASP A 21 0.26 4.29 5.38
N GLY A 22 0.83 4.41 6.57
CA GLY A 22 0.56 3.48 7.66
C GLY A 22 -0.92 3.41 8.02
N THR A 23 -1.63 4.54 8.04
CA THR A 23 -3.06 4.59 8.35
C THR A 23 -3.88 3.90 7.26
N SER A 24 -3.58 4.19 5.98
CA SER A 24 -4.26 3.58 4.83
C SER A 24 -4.12 2.05 4.84
N ILE A 25 -2.89 1.55 5.04
CA ILE A 25 -2.60 0.12 5.11
C ILE A 25 -3.31 -0.51 6.32
N SER A 26 -3.35 0.17 7.48
CA SER A 26 -4.05 -0.32 8.66
C SER A 26 -5.55 -0.46 8.41
N VAL A 27 -6.21 0.54 7.81
CA VAL A 27 -7.66 0.47 7.51
C VAL A 27 -7.96 -0.65 6.53
N MET A 28 -7.13 -0.79 5.49
CA MET A 28 -7.20 -1.90 4.52
C MET A 28 -7.08 -3.25 5.23
N LEU A 29 -6.07 -3.42 6.07
CA LEU A 29 -5.86 -4.66 6.83
C LEU A 29 -7.00 -4.94 7.82
N THR A 30 -7.52 -3.92 8.51
CA THR A 30 -8.70 -4.07 9.38
C THR A 30 -9.91 -4.57 8.61
N LYS A 31 -10.14 -4.11 7.38
CA LYS A 31 -11.23 -4.64 6.55
C LYS A 31 -11.06 -6.13 6.27
N VAL A 32 -9.83 -6.58 5.98
CA VAL A 32 -9.53 -8.00 5.75
C VAL A 32 -9.81 -8.82 7.02
N PHE A 33 -9.36 -8.35 8.19
CA PHE A 33 -9.64 -9.01 9.47
C PHE A 33 -11.13 -9.16 9.74
N LEU A 34 -11.93 -8.14 9.42
CA LEU A 34 -13.38 -8.20 9.61
C LEU A 34 -14.07 -9.18 8.65
N LEU A 35 -13.51 -9.40 7.46
CA LEU A 35 -14.04 -10.36 6.48
C LEU A 35 -13.57 -11.79 6.74
N TYR A 36 -12.40 -11.97 7.35
CA TYR A 36 -11.77 -13.26 7.59
C TYR A 36 -11.19 -13.34 9.02
N PRO A 37 -12.05 -13.43 10.05
CA PRO A 37 -11.60 -13.41 11.45
C PRO A 37 -10.75 -14.63 11.85
N GLU A 38 -11.03 -15.79 11.26
CA GLU A 38 -10.35 -17.07 11.56
C GLU A 38 -9.12 -17.33 10.67
N ALA A 39 -8.79 -16.40 9.76
CA ALA A 39 -7.69 -16.60 8.84
C ALA A 39 -6.32 -16.51 9.53
N ASN A 40 -5.41 -17.40 9.16
CA ASN A 40 -4.02 -17.33 9.62
C ASN A 40 -3.26 -16.18 8.91
N VAL A 41 -2.01 -15.92 9.33
CA VAL A 41 -1.21 -14.79 8.82
C VAL A 41 -1.00 -14.84 7.30
N ILE A 42 -0.75 -16.01 6.72
CA ILE A 42 -0.54 -16.16 5.27
C ILE A 42 -1.84 -15.92 4.52
N GLU A 43 -2.94 -16.52 4.99
CA GLU A 43 -4.26 -16.29 4.43
C GLU A 43 -4.63 -14.80 4.50
N LEU A 44 -4.37 -14.11 5.61
CA LEU A 44 -4.64 -12.67 5.73
C LEU A 44 -3.84 -11.84 4.72
N ILE A 45 -2.58 -12.18 4.48
CA ILE A 45 -1.75 -11.51 3.48
C ILE A 45 -2.28 -11.79 2.07
N GLU A 46 -2.60 -13.05 1.76
CA GLU A 46 -3.19 -13.43 0.47
C GLU A 46 -4.52 -12.72 0.23
N ARG A 47 -5.43 -12.77 1.22
CA ARG A 47 -6.74 -12.09 1.18
C ARG A 47 -6.58 -10.59 1.03
N PHE A 48 -5.59 -9.97 1.67
CA PHE A 48 -5.28 -8.55 1.48
C PHE A 48 -5.03 -8.23 0.00
N PHE A 49 -4.14 -8.98 -0.65
CA PHE A 49 -3.82 -8.72 -2.05
C PHE A 49 -5.00 -9.04 -2.97
N ILE A 50 -5.69 -10.17 -2.77
CA ILE A 50 -6.88 -10.53 -3.55
C ILE A 50 -7.94 -9.44 -3.48
N ILE A 51 -8.30 -9.03 -2.26
CA ILE A 51 -9.36 -8.04 -2.05
C ILE A 51 -8.98 -6.73 -2.71
N PHE A 52 -7.81 -6.17 -2.44
CA PHE A 52 -7.49 -4.81 -2.87
C PHE A 52 -7.02 -4.70 -4.33
N SER A 53 -6.57 -5.79 -4.94
CA SER A 53 -6.31 -5.82 -6.38
C SER A 53 -7.59 -5.93 -7.21
N THR A 54 -8.68 -6.45 -6.62
CA THR A 54 -9.98 -6.64 -7.31
C THR A 54 -11.09 -5.74 -6.77
N TRP A 55 -10.81 -4.92 -5.75
CA TRP A 55 -11.78 -4.04 -5.13
C TRP A 55 -12.35 -3.05 -6.14
N ASN A 56 -13.67 -2.88 -6.14
CA ASN A 56 -14.30 -1.81 -6.90
C ASN A 56 -14.04 -0.47 -6.22
N TRP A 57 -12.97 0.22 -6.62
CA TRP A 57 -12.55 1.49 -6.04
C TRP A 57 -13.50 2.67 -6.32
N GLN A 58 -14.57 2.48 -7.10
CA GLN A 58 -15.69 3.42 -7.13
C GLN A 58 -16.47 3.43 -5.81
N VAL A 59 -16.38 2.34 -5.04
CA VAL A 59 -16.93 2.21 -3.69
C VAL A 59 -15.81 2.50 -2.68
N PRO A 60 -15.93 3.57 -1.88
CA PRO A 60 -14.90 3.90 -0.91
C PRO A 60 -14.79 2.85 0.18
N LEU A 61 -13.56 2.57 0.61
CA LEU A 61 -13.28 1.65 1.68
C LEU A 61 -13.70 2.25 3.03
N ARG A 62 -14.61 1.56 3.71
CA ARG A 62 -15.07 1.88 5.07
C ARG A 62 -15.05 0.63 5.95
N ILE A 63 -14.65 0.83 7.20
CA ILE A 63 -14.66 -0.24 8.22
C ILE A 63 -16.10 -0.57 8.62
N LYS A 64 -16.92 0.45 8.89
CA LYS A 64 -18.35 0.31 9.17
C LYS A 64 -19.17 0.66 7.93
N ASN A 65 -20.13 -0.20 7.57
CA ASN A 65 -21.06 0.10 6.49
C ASN A 65 -22.04 1.19 6.96
N LYS A 66 -22.22 2.25 6.16
CA LYS A 66 -23.35 3.17 6.37
C LYS A 66 -24.57 2.63 5.64
N GLN A 67 -25.70 2.57 6.32
CA GLN A 67 -26.98 2.29 5.68
C GLN A 67 -27.35 3.50 4.79
N ASN A 68 -27.67 3.21 3.53
CA ASN A 68 -28.49 4.05 2.65
C ASN A 68 -28.16 5.55 2.61
N LYS A 69 -26.98 5.90 2.11
CA LYS A 69 -26.76 7.21 1.47
C LYS A 69 -26.23 6.97 0.07
N GLU A 70 -26.70 7.73 -0.91
CA GLU A 70 -26.14 7.75 -2.26
C GLU A 70 -24.61 7.88 -2.14
N VAL A 71 -23.92 6.78 -2.42
CA VAL A 71 -22.46 6.76 -2.39
C VAL A 71 -22.04 7.54 -3.61
N LYS A 72 -21.58 8.78 -3.41
CA LYS A 72 -20.89 9.52 -4.47
C LYS A 72 -19.80 8.60 -5.02
N GLN A 73 -19.90 8.28 -6.30
CA GLN A 73 -18.92 7.43 -6.95
C GLN A 73 -17.57 8.15 -6.90
N GLU A 74 -16.59 7.49 -6.30
CA GLU A 74 -15.25 8.04 -6.22
C GLU A 74 -14.49 7.71 -7.51
N LYS A 75 -13.76 8.71 -8.03
CA LYS A 75 -12.94 8.51 -9.24
C LYS A 75 -11.62 7.82 -8.91
N ASN A 76 -11.16 7.98 -7.66
CA ASN A 76 -9.89 7.46 -7.20
C ASN A 76 -10.04 6.55 -5.96
N ILE A 77 -8.96 5.81 -5.63
CA ILE A 77 -8.82 5.05 -4.38
C ILE A 77 -9.19 5.95 -3.20
N THR A 78 -10.30 5.62 -2.54
CA THR A 78 -10.84 6.39 -1.42
C THR A 78 -10.97 5.52 -0.18
N ILE A 79 -10.29 5.91 0.89
CA ILE A 79 -10.32 5.22 2.19
C ILE A 79 -10.74 6.24 3.25
N TYR A 80 -11.79 5.94 4.01
CA TYR A 80 -12.23 6.79 5.12
C TYR A 80 -11.71 6.32 6.47
N THR A 81 -11.35 7.28 7.33
CA THR A 81 -11.12 7.01 8.75
C THR A 81 -12.42 6.76 9.49
N THR A 82 -12.31 6.10 10.65
CA THR A 82 -13.42 5.89 11.58
C THR A 82 -13.61 7.03 12.57
N THR A 83 -12.75 8.06 12.54
CA THR A 83 -12.89 9.27 13.35
C THR A 83 -14.15 10.04 12.97
N HIS A 84 -14.74 10.77 13.91
CA HIS A 84 -15.83 11.69 13.61
C HIS A 84 -15.31 13.14 13.59
N PRO A 85 -15.54 13.92 12.52
CA PRO A 85 -16.15 13.52 11.25
C PRO A 85 -15.25 12.60 10.42
N GLU A 86 -15.87 11.80 9.54
CA GLU A 86 -15.13 10.89 8.65
C GLU A 86 -14.38 11.72 7.61
N HIS A 87 -13.09 11.40 7.40
CA HIS A 87 -12.28 12.06 6.38
C HIS A 87 -11.58 11.03 5.49
N SER A 88 -11.46 11.36 4.19
CA SER A 88 -10.68 10.55 3.26
C SER A 88 -9.19 10.76 3.52
N ILE A 89 -8.47 9.68 3.83
CA ILE A 89 -7.01 9.72 4.07
C ILE A 89 -6.20 9.58 2.78
N THR A 90 -6.86 9.29 1.66
CA THR A 90 -6.24 9.10 0.35
C THR A 90 -6.55 10.24 -0.62
N SER A 91 -6.93 11.41 -0.12
CA SER A 91 -7.25 12.60 -0.94
C SER A 91 -6.10 13.09 -1.83
N LYS A 92 -4.86 12.72 -1.50
CA LYS A 92 -3.66 13.07 -2.27
C LYS A 92 -3.35 12.09 -3.41
N ILE A 93 -4.06 10.96 -3.51
CA ILE A 93 -3.82 9.97 -4.56
C ILE A 93 -4.31 10.51 -5.91
N THR A 94 -3.38 10.70 -6.84
CA THR A 94 -3.66 11.06 -8.23
C THR A 94 -4.04 9.83 -9.06
N LYS A 95 -4.62 10.04 -10.25
CA LYS A 95 -4.97 8.94 -11.17
C LYS A 95 -3.74 8.10 -11.55
N THR A 96 -2.61 8.74 -11.81
CA THR A 96 -1.33 8.08 -12.13
C THR A 96 -0.85 7.23 -10.96
N ASN A 97 -0.83 7.79 -9.74
CA ASN A 97 -0.37 7.07 -8.55
C ASN A 97 -1.29 5.89 -8.22
N GLN A 98 -2.59 6.04 -8.42
CA GLN A 98 -3.53 4.93 -8.30
C GLN A 98 -3.16 3.77 -9.22
N GLN A 99 -2.85 4.03 -10.49
CA GLN A 99 -2.43 2.97 -11.40
C GLN A 99 -1.17 2.25 -10.91
N ILE A 100 -0.19 3.00 -10.38
CA ILE A 100 1.02 2.42 -9.78
C ILE A 100 0.67 1.56 -8.56
N ILE A 101 -0.22 2.02 -7.68
CA ILE A 101 -0.69 1.28 -6.50
C ILE A 101 -1.41 -0.01 -6.91
N LEU A 102 -2.33 0.05 -7.88
CA LEU A 102 -3.08 -1.11 -8.34
C LEU A 102 -2.16 -2.15 -9.00
N ASN A 103 -1.21 -1.70 -9.82
CA ASN A 103 -0.20 -2.59 -10.41
C ASN A 103 0.66 -3.25 -9.32
N ALA A 104 1.10 -2.48 -8.32
CA ALA A 104 1.85 -3.03 -7.19
C ALA A 104 1.04 -4.09 -6.44
N LEU A 105 -0.24 -3.84 -6.16
CA LEU A 105 -1.14 -4.81 -5.51
C LEU A 105 -1.30 -6.10 -6.34
N LEU A 106 -1.43 -5.98 -7.66
CA LEU A 106 -1.48 -7.13 -8.57
C LEU A 106 -0.17 -7.94 -8.56
N PHE A 107 0.98 -7.28 -8.60
CA PHE A 107 2.27 -7.98 -8.47
C PHE A 107 2.42 -8.66 -7.11
N GLY A 108 2.01 -7.98 -6.03
CA GLY A 108 1.98 -8.55 -4.68
C GLY A 108 1.10 -9.81 -4.60
N LEU A 109 -0.05 -9.82 -5.29
CA LEU A 109 -0.89 -11.01 -5.41
C LEU A 109 -0.15 -12.17 -6.11
N GLN A 110 0.44 -11.91 -7.28
CA GLN A 110 1.18 -12.92 -8.04
C GLN A 110 2.31 -13.54 -7.22
N ASP A 111 3.00 -12.71 -6.46
CA ASP A 111 4.10 -13.10 -5.58
C ASP A 111 3.66 -14.02 -4.45
N VAL A 112 2.57 -13.67 -3.78
CA VAL A 112 2.00 -14.49 -2.70
C VAL A 112 1.48 -15.82 -3.23
N VAL A 113 0.78 -15.82 -4.37
CA VAL A 113 0.30 -17.07 -5.01
C VAL A 113 1.47 -17.98 -5.39
N LYS A 114 2.53 -17.42 -5.97
CA LYS A 114 3.76 -18.17 -6.29
C LYS A 114 4.43 -18.74 -5.05
N PHE A 115 4.49 -17.96 -3.96
CA PHE A 115 5.02 -18.43 -2.69
C PHE A 115 4.21 -19.60 -2.13
N ILE A 116 2.88 -19.45 -2.00
CA ILE A 116 1.99 -20.47 -1.46
C ILE A 116 2.10 -21.76 -2.29
N SER A 117 2.01 -21.67 -3.61
CA SER A 117 2.13 -22.85 -4.50
C SER A 117 3.47 -23.58 -4.37
N THR A 118 4.56 -22.85 -4.11
CA THR A 118 5.88 -23.45 -3.87
C THR A 118 5.94 -24.19 -2.53
N GLN A 119 5.29 -23.65 -1.49
CA GLN A 119 5.22 -24.31 -0.18
C GLN A 119 4.34 -25.56 -0.21
N THR A 120 3.21 -25.52 -0.91
CA THR A 120 2.32 -26.68 -1.07
C THR A 120 3.06 -27.86 -1.73
N LYS A 121 3.87 -27.60 -2.77
CA LYS A 121 4.67 -28.62 -3.46
C LYS A 121 5.78 -29.24 -2.61
N LYS A 122 6.31 -28.50 -1.62
CA LYS A 122 7.41 -28.96 -0.77
C LYS A 122 6.95 -29.73 0.48
N GLY A 123 5.63 -29.92 0.65
CA GLY A 123 5.04 -30.42 1.88
C GLY A 123 5.10 -29.32 2.94
N TYR A 124 3.94 -28.74 3.27
CA TYR A 124 3.83 -27.59 4.15
C TYR A 124 4.34 -27.93 5.56
N GLN A 125 5.62 -27.67 5.84
CA GLN A 125 6.16 -27.80 7.19
C GLN A 125 5.80 -26.56 8.00
N LYS A 126 4.86 -26.74 8.93
CA LYS A 126 4.37 -25.73 9.89
C LYS A 126 5.53 -25.23 10.78
N LYS A 127 6.34 -24.29 10.28
CA LYS A 127 7.37 -23.57 11.05
C LYS A 127 7.08 -22.07 10.96
N ASN A 128 6.46 -21.56 12.02
CA ASN A 128 6.03 -20.16 12.26
C ASN A 128 7.12 -19.07 12.09
N LYS A 129 8.36 -19.40 11.71
CA LYS A 129 9.49 -18.44 11.63
C LYS A 129 9.85 -17.98 10.21
N ASN A 130 9.41 -18.70 9.16
CA ASN A 130 9.81 -18.41 7.77
C ASN A 130 8.82 -17.51 7.00
N GLU A 131 7.62 -17.28 7.55
CA GLU A 131 6.48 -16.72 6.80
C GLU A 131 6.55 -15.19 6.66
N LEU A 132 6.92 -14.49 7.75
CA LEU A 132 7.19 -13.05 7.71
C LEU A 132 8.52 -12.72 7.02
N ASP A 133 9.44 -13.68 7.00
CA ASP A 133 10.74 -13.55 6.36
C ASP A 133 10.62 -13.43 4.84
N TYR A 134 9.59 -14.01 4.22
CA TYR A 134 9.30 -13.85 2.79
C TYR A 134 9.00 -12.39 2.43
N LEU A 135 8.02 -11.77 3.10
CA LEU A 135 7.69 -10.37 2.88
C LEU A 135 8.82 -9.43 3.29
N ARG A 136 9.63 -9.83 4.28
CA ARG A 136 10.82 -9.07 4.69
C ARG A 136 11.91 -9.10 3.62
N LYS A 137 12.24 -10.27 3.07
CA LYS A 137 13.21 -10.42 1.96
C LYS A 137 12.75 -9.68 0.71
N LYS A 138 11.47 -9.77 0.38
CA LYS A 138 10.91 -9.03 -0.76
C LYS A 138 10.75 -7.53 -0.48
N ALA A 139 10.95 -7.09 0.77
CA ALA A 139 11.06 -5.69 1.11
C ALA A 139 12.49 -5.12 0.97
N GLU A 140 13.48 -5.94 0.61
CA GLU A 140 14.87 -5.52 0.44
C GLU A 140 15.12 -5.08 -1.01
N GLY A 141 15.01 -3.78 -1.24
CA GLY A 141 15.38 -3.13 -2.49
C GLY A 141 14.22 -2.96 -3.48
N SER A 142 13.97 -1.72 -3.89
CA SER A 142 13.09 -1.44 -5.02
C SER A 142 13.90 -1.47 -6.31
N GLU A 143 13.46 -2.22 -7.32
CA GLU A 143 14.03 -2.13 -8.67
C GLU A 143 13.50 -0.92 -9.46
N PHE A 144 13.00 0.12 -8.78
CA PHE A 144 12.35 1.29 -9.39
C PHE A 144 13.11 1.86 -10.60
N VAL A 145 14.45 1.96 -10.49
CA VAL A 145 15.32 2.50 -11.54
C VAL A 145 15.39 1.59 -12.79
N LYS A 146 15.03 0.31 -12.66
CA LYS A 146 14.98 -0.64 -13.79
C LYS A 146 13.62 -0.63 -14.50
N ILE A 147 12.57 -0.11 -13.87
CA ILE A 147 11.19 -0.16 -14.39
C ILE A 147 10.95 0.92 -15.45
N TYR A 148 11.58 2.09 -15.30
CA TYR A 148 11.37 3.23 -16.20
C TYR A 148 12.61 3.49 -17.05
N LYS A 149 12.38 3.90 -18.30
CA LYS A 149 13.45 4.25 -19.25
C LYS A 149 14.04 5.63 -19.03
N HIS A 150 13.26 6.53 -18.44
CA HIS A 150 13.61 7.94 -18.26
C HIS A 150 13.25 8.39 -16.86
N PHE A 151 14.08 9.29 -16.30
CA PHE A 151 13.94 9.81 -14.95
C PHE A 151 14.16 11.32 -14.94
N ILE A 152 13.43 12.00 -14.06
CA ILE A 152 13.71 13.39 -13.69
C ILE A 152 14.31 13.35 -12.29
N VAL A 153 15.51 13.91 -12.13
CA VAL A 153 16.22 13.97 -10.86
C VAL A 153 16.08 15.38 -10.29
N PHE A 154 15.50 15.47 -9.10
CA PHE A 154 15.45 16.72 -8.34
C PHE A 154 16.57 16.71 -7.30
N SER A 155 17.48 17.67 -7.41
CA SER A 155 18.54 17.90 -6.43
C SER A 155 18.23 19.15 -5.63
N CYS A 156 18.28 19.02 -4.30
CA CYS A 156 18.04 20.12 -3.38
C CYS A 156 19.35 20.44 -2.65
N ILE A 157 19.88 21.63 -2.90
CA ILE A 157 21.20 22.07 -2.44
C ILE A 157 21.02 23.40 -1.71
N THR A 158 21.63 23.54 -0.54
CA THR A 158 21.71 24.79 0.23
C THR A 158 23.16 25.04 0.61
N GLU A 159 23.53 26.30 0.79
CA GLU A 159 24.88 26.68 1.25
C GLU A 159 25.06 26.41 2.76
N GLU A 160 23.98 26.47 3.53
CA GLU A 160 23.96 26.18 4.98
C GLU A 160 23.36 24.79 5.27
N LEU A 161 24.03 24.04 6.15
CA LEU A 161 23.60 22.70 6.60
C LEU A 161 22.25 22.73 7.33
N ASP A 162 22.00 23.74 8.17
CA ASP A 162 20.76 23.85 8.95
C ASP A 162 19.54 24.23 8.08
N GLY A 163 19.78 24.93 6.96
CA GLY A 163 18.73 25.32 6.01
C GLY A 163 18.25 24.18 5.11
N GLN A 164 19.05 23.11 4.94
CA GLN A 164 18.81 22.08 3.94
C GLN A 164 17.52 21.31 4.19
N VAL A 165 17.25 20.93 5.43
CA VAL A 165 16.05 20.15 5.78
C VAL A 165 14.77 20.94 5.50
N ASN A 166 14.76 22.23 5.86
CA ASN A 166 13.61 23.10 5.65
C ASN A 166 13.39 23.39 4.16
N PHE A 167 14.46 23.70 3.43
CA PHE A 167 14.40 23.98 2.00
C PHE A 167 13.96 22.74 1.19
N CYS A 168 14.54 21.57 1.47
CA CYS A 168 14.13 20.34 0.80
C CYS A 168 12.72 19.90 1.22
N GLY A 169 12.34 20.17 2.48
CA GLY A 169 10.98 19.97 2.97
C GLY A 169 9.96 20.80 2.19
N PHE A 170 10.28 22.07 1.92
CA PHE A 170 9.45 22.96 1.11
C PHE A 170 9.23 22.38 -0.29
N TRP A 171 10.30 22.05 -1.03
CA TRP A 171 10.18 21.50 -2.38
C TRP A 171 9.43 20.16 -2.44
N ARG A 172 9.58 19.30 -1.42
CA ARG A 172 8.81 18.04 -1.33
C ARG A 172 7.29 18.24 -1.25
N ILE A 173 6.81 19.41 -0.80
CA ILE A 173 5.37 19.71 -0.77
C ILE A 173 4.84 19.98 -2.20
N TRP A 174 5.68 20.54 -3.07
CA TRP A 174 5.30 20.99 -4.41
C TRP A 174 5.46 19.93 -5.51
N ILE A 175 6.19 18.84 -5.26
CA ILE A 175 6.38 17.73 -6.23
C ILE A 175 5.18 16.77 -6.17
N LYS A 176 4.02 17.18 -6.68
CA LYS A 176 2.84 16.30 -6.79
C LYS A 176 2.34 16.17 -8.23
#